data_AF-A0A949CQB6-F1
#
_entry.id   AF-A0A949CQB6-F1
#
_cell.length_a   1.000
_cell.length_b   1.000
_cell.length_c   1.000
_cell.angle_alpha   90.00
_cell.angle_beta   90.00
_cell.angle_gamma   90.00
#
_symmetry.space_group_name_H-M   'P 1'
#
loop_
_entity.id
_entity.type
_entity.pdbx_description
1 polymer ?
#
loop_
_entity_poly.entity_id
_entity_poly.type
_entity_poly.pdbx_seq_one_letter_code
_entity_poly.pdbx_strand_id
1 'polypeptide(L)'
;NFKYFYDGKPLDLTNTKALVELIKAGAFSGGKSDPMVTMQAALNLSKKRADAVRDAVAKFAKQGEVNLDMSQIVPVGAGVTEPVIPKPRNPEEAKENMRVEFRIVRVDAEAIAPADFNF
;
A
#
# COMPACT_ATOMS: atom_id res chain seq x y z
N ASN A 1 2.24 -27.56 -10.67
CA ASN A 1 2.18 -26.20 -11.26
C ASN A 1 0.90 -26.04 -12.04
N PHE A 2 -0.06 -25.28 -11.50
CA PHE A 2 -1.33 -24.97 -12.19
C PHE A 2 -1.12 -23.82 -13.18
N LYS A 3 -1.74 -23.91 -14.35
CA LYS A 3 -1.82 -22.84 -15.35
C LYS A 3 -3.23 -22.25 -15.28
N TYR A 4 -3.31 -20.94 -15.13
CA TYR A 4 -4.58 -20.21 -15.07
C TYR A 4 -4.79 -19.48 -16.39
N PHE A 5 -6.05 -19.32 -16.78
CA PHE A 5 -6.45 -18.62 -18.00
C PHE A 5 -7.61 -17.71 -17.68
N TYR A 6 -7.64 -16.55 -18.33
CA TYR A 6 -8.73 -15.57 -18.28
C TYR A 6 -8.95 -15.06 -19.70
N ASP A 7 -10.20 -15.09 -20.19
CA ASP A 7 -10.57 -14.74 -21.57
C ASP A 7 -9.71 -15.42 -22.66
N GLY A 8 -9.44 -16.72 -22.48
CA GLY A 8 -8.64 -17.51 -23.43
C GLY A 8 -7.14 -17.18 -23.46
N LYS A 9 -6.68 -16.22 -22.63
CA LYS A 9 -5.26 -15.87 -22.49
C LYS A 9 -4.68 -16.46 -21.20
N PRO A 10 -3.41 -16.87 -21.18
CA PRO A 10 -2.74 -17.28 -19.96
C PRO A 10 -2.75 -16.14 -18.93
N LEU A 11 -3.22 -16.43 -17.72
CA LEU A 11 -3.22 -15.49 -16.61
C LEU A 11 -1.94 -15.66 -15.80
N ASP A 12 -1.07 -14.65 -15.87
CA ASP A 12 0.15 -14.61 -15.09
C ASP A 12 -0.11 -14.07 -13.68
N LEU A 13 -0.02 -14.97 -12.70
CA LEU A 13 -0.21 -14.64 -11.29
C LEU A 13 0.94 -13.84 -10.68
N THR A 14 2.06 -13.69 -11.38
CA THR A 14 3.20 -12.89 -10.91
C THR A 14 3.06 -11.41 -11.27
N ASN A 15 2.20 -11.09 -12.25
CA ASN A 15 1.90 -9.72 -12.64
C ASN A 15 0.81 -9.13 -11.73
N THR A 16 1.22 -8.65 -10.55
CA THR A 16 0.30 -8.09 -9.55
C THR A 16 -0.51 -6.92 -10.08
N LYS A 17 0.08 -6.04 -10.89
CA LYS A 17 -0.61 -4.85 -11.41
C LYS A 17 -1.81 -5.26 -12.28
N ALA A 18 -1.59 -6.15 -13.25
CA ALA A 18 -2.66 -6.63 -14.12
C ALA A 18 -3.75 -7.36 -13.33
N LEU A 19 -3.39 -8.16 -12.33
CA LEU A 19 -4.36 -8.85 -11.46
C LEU A 19 -5.22 -7.87 -10.66
N VAL A 20 -4.60 -6.84 -10.08
CA VAL A 20 -5.32 -5.82 -9.31
C VAL A 20 -6.30 -5.06 -10.21
N GLU A 21 -5.89 -4.72 -11.44
CA GLU A 21 -6.78 -4.07 -12.41
C GLU A 21 -7.97 -4.96 -12.78
N LEU A 22 -7.74 -6.26 -13.03
CA LEU A 22 -8.82 -7.22 -13.30
C LEU A 22 -9.78 -7.37 -12.11
N ILE A 23 -9.25 -7.44 -10.88
CA ILE A 23 -10.08 -7.51 -9.67
C ILE A 23 -10.93 -6.25 -9.53
N LYS A 24 -10.35 -5.06 -9.76
CA LYS A 24 -11.08 -3.78 -9.72
C LYS A 24 -12.14 -3.68 -10.82
N ALA A 25 -11.88 -4.26 -11.99
CA ALA A 25 -12.84 -4.34 -13.08
C ALA A 25 -13.98 -5.34 -12.82
N GLY A 26 -13.94 -6.09 -11.70
CA GLY A 26 -14.97 -7.05 -11.34
C GLY A 26 -14.85 -8.40 -12.05
N ALA A 27 -13.74 -8.67 -12.73
CA ALA A 27 -13.49 -9.89 -13.51
C ALA A 27 -13.67 -11.20 -12.71
N PHE A 28 -13.50 -11.12 -11.38
CA PHE A 28 -13.59 -12.26 -10.45
C PHE A 28 -14.66 -12.07 -9.36
N SER A 29 -15.57 -11.11 -9.55
CA SER A 29 -16.61 -10.79 -8.56
C SER A 29 -17.77 -11.79 -8.59
N GLY A 30 -18.54 -11.86 -7.49
CA GLY A 30 -19.80 -12.63 -7.43
C GLY A 30 -19.68 -14.06 -6.90
N GLY A 31 -18.49 -14.48 -6.46
CA GLY A 31 -18.28 -15.74 -5.75
C GLY A 31 -18.45 -15.63 -4.23
N LYS A 32 -18.50 -16.79 -3.53
CA LYS A 32 -18.49 -16.85 -2.05
C LYS A 32 -17.26 -16.19 -1.43
N SER A 33 -16.13 -16.23 -2.13
CA SER A 33 -14.89 -15.55 -1.76
C SER A 33 -14.55 -14.51 -2.83
N ASP A 34 -15.07 -13.30 -2.64
CA ASP A 34 -14.89 -12.20 -3.59
C ASP A 34 -13.50 -11.54 -3.40
N PRO A 35 -12.62 -11.55 -4.42
CA PRO A 35 -11.31 -10.92 -4.34
C PRO A 35 -11.37 -9.40 -4.13
N MET A 36 -12.42 -8.73 -4.63
CA MET A 36 -12.60 -7.30 -4.45
C MET A 36 -12.86 -6.96 -2.98
N VAL A 37 -13.71 -7.75 -2.30
CA VAL A 37 -13.98 -7.60 -0.87
C VAL A 37 -12.72 -7.84 -0.05
N THR A 38 -11.95 -8.87 -0.40
CA THR A 38 -10.70 -9.20 0.28
C THR A 38 -9.64 -8.12 0.08
N MET A 39 -9.52 -7.56 -1.12
CA MET A 39 -8.61 -6.46 -1.43
C MET A 39 -8.96 -5.20 -0.63
N GLN A 40 -10.25 -4.85 -0.52
CA GLN A 40 -10.68 -3.72 0.28
C GLN A 40 -10.42 -3.94 1.78
N ALA A 41 -10.68 -5.16 2.28
CA ALA A 41 -10.38 -5.52 3.66
C ALA A 41 -8.87 -5.43 3.95
N ALA A 42 -8.01 -5.89 3.03
CA ALA A 42 -6.57 -5.77 3.13
C ALA A 42 -6.10 -4.32 3.10
N LEU A 43 -6.68 -3.48 2.24
CA LEU A 43 -6.40 -2.05 2.20
C LEU A 43 -6.71 -1.39 3.54
N ASN A 44 -7.91 -1.62 4.07
CA ASN A 44 -8.34 -1.11 5.38
C ASN A 44 -7.43 -1.61 6.52
N LEU A 45 -7.03 -2.88 6.49
CA LEU A 45 -6.13 -3.46 7.48
C LEU A 45 -4.74 -2.80 7.45
N SER A 46 -4.16 -2.64 6.25
CA SER A 46 -2.85 -1.99 6.10
C SER A 46 -2.88 -0.53 6.54
N LYS A 47 -3.96 0.19 6.24
CA LYS A 47 -4.18 1.58 6.68
C LYS A 47 -4.26 1.68 8.20
N LYS A 48 -5.07 0.83 8.85
CA LYS A 48 -5.15 0.77 10.32
C LYS A 48 -3.80 0.48 10.98
N ARG A 49 -3.00 -0.41 10.40
CA ARG A 49 -1.63 -0.70 10.88
C ARG A 49 -0.72 0.53 10.74
N ALA A 50 -0.78 1.22 9.61
CA ALA A 50 -0.01 2.45 9.40
C ALA A 50 -0.42 3.56 10.38
N ASP A 51 -1.72 3.72 10.64
CA ASP A 51 -2.22 4.68 11.64
C ASP A 51 -1.71 4.33 13.05
N ALA A 52 -1.74 3.06 13.45
CA ALA A 52 -1.20 2.61 14.73
C ALA A 52 0.31 2.89 14.87
N VAL A 53 1.08 2.73 13.79
CA VAL A 53 2.52 3.06 13.78
C VAL A 53 2.73 4.57 13.93
N ARG A 54 1.96 5.41 13.23
CA ARG A 54 2.00 6.87 13.40
C ARG A 54 1.76 7.26 14.85
N ASP A 55 0.73 6.68 15.48
CA ASP A 55 0.36 6.99 16.86
C ASP A 55 1.44 6.52 17.86
N ALA A 56 2.09 5.38 17.58
CA ALA A 56 3.23 4.90 18.37
C ALA A 56 4.46 5.82 18.25
N VAL A 57 4.76 6.32 17.04
CA VAL A 57 5.82 7.32 16.80
C VAL A 57 5.52 8.61 17.55
N ALA A 58 4.28 9.09 17.52
CA ALA A 58 3.87 10.28 18.27
C ALA A 58 4.09 10.12 19.77
N LYS A 59 3.75 8.95 20.32
CA LYS A 59 3.96 8.62 21.74
C LYS A 59 5.45 8.59 22.08
N PHE A 60 6.27 7.97 21.25
CA PHE A 60 7.71 7.90 21.46
C PHE A 60 8.36 9.29 21.42
N ALA A 61 7.98 10.14 20.47
CA ALA A 61 8.48 11.51 20.35
C ALA A 61 8.16 12.34 21.61
N LYS A 62 6.93 12.24 22.13
CA LYS A 62 6.53 12.91 23.39
C LYS A 62 7.36 12.46 24.60
N GLN A 63 7.71 11.19 24.68
CA GLN A 63 8.51 10.64 25.78
C GLN A 63 9.98 11.05 25.69
N GLY A 64 10.52 11.17 24.48
CA GLY A 64 11.89 11.59 24.23
C GLY A 64 12.08 13.11 24.08
N GLU A 65 11.06 13.92 24.37
CA GLU A 65 11.06 15.38 24.19
C GLU A 65 11.45 15.83 22.78
N VAL A 66 11.17 15.01 21.77
CA VAL A 66 11.42 15.32 20.36
C VAL A 66 10.22 16.09 19.81
N ASN A 67 10.47 17.30 19.33
CA ASN A 67 9.44 18.10 18.66
C ASN A 67 9.21 17.57 17.24
N LEU A 68 8.14 16.81 17.05
CA LEU A 68 7.75 16.19 15.79
C LEU A 68 6.38 16.70 15.36
N ASP A 69 6.31 17.31 14.18
CA ASP A 69 5.04 17.72 13.59
C ASP A 69 4.32 16.53 12.94
N MET A 70 3.32 16.02 13.65
CA MET A 70 2.52 14.88 13.19
C MET A 70 1.72 15.18 11.91
N SER A 71 1.49 16.45 11.56
CA SER A 71 0.78 16.83 10.33
C SER A 71 1.59 16.47 9.08
N GLN A 72 2.91 16.34 9.21
CA GLN A 72 3.82 15.95 8.12
C GLN A 72 3.86 14.44 7.88
N ILE A 73 3.25 13.63 8.76
CA ILE A 73 3.25 12.17 8.64
C ILE A 73 1.91 11.71 8.06
N VAL A 74 1.97 11.17 6.83
CA VAL A 74 0.80 10.64 6.11
C VAL A 74 0.82 9.11 6.13
N PRO A 75 -0.01 8.46 6.96
CA PRO A 75 -0.17 7.01 6.92
C PRO A 75 -0.92 6.58 5.65
N VAL A 76 -0.34 5.67 4.89
CA VAL A 76 -0.93 5.12 3.64
C VAL A 76 -1.09 3.61 3.77
N GLY A 77 -2.24 3.10 3.33
CA GLY A 77 -2.45 1.66 3.21
C GLY A 77 -2.17 1.19 1.78
N ALA A 78 -1.28 0.21 1.61
CA ALA A 78 -0.98 -0.41 0.30
C ALA A 78 -1.85 -1.65 0.02
N GLY A 79 -2.46 -2.26 1.05
CA GLY A 79 -3.20 -3.51 0.91
C GLY A 79 -2.33 -4.63 0.29
N VAL A 80 -2.72 -5.10 -0.90
CA VAL A 80 -2.04 -6.17 -1.64
C VAL A 80 -1.40 -5.67 -2.95
N THR A 81 -1.34 -4.36 -3.19
CA THR A 81 -0.93 -3.83 -4.50
C THR A 81 0.57 -3.84 -4.73
N GLU A 82 1.37 -3.84 -3.67
CA GLU A 82 2.83 -3.79 -3.72
C GLU A 82 3.47 -4.92 -2.87
N PRO A 83 3.26 -6.20 -3.25
CA PRO A 83 3.91 -7.33 -2.59
C PRO A 83 5.39 -7.40 -3.00
N VAL A 84 6.24 -7.79 -2.06
CA VAL A 84 7.64 -8.16 -2.33
C VAL A 84 7.69 -9.48 -3.11
N ILE A 85 6.85 -10.44 -2.70
CA ILE A 85 6.68 -11.76 -3.33
C ILE A 85 5.25 -11.84 -3.87
N PRO A 86 5.02 -11.62 -5.18
CA PRO A 86 3.67 -11.61 -5.78
C PRO A 86 2.84 -12.86 -5.53
N LYS A 87 3.49 -14.03 -5.49
CA LYS A 87 2.85 -15.33 -5.29
C LYS A 87 3.60 -16.13 -4.22
N PRO A 88 3.35 -15.87 -2.93
CA PRO A 88 4.00 -16.60 -1.86
C PRO A 88 3.53 -18.07 -1.87
N ARG A 89 4.47 -19.00 -1.70
CA ARG A 89 4.23 -20.45 -1.71
C ARG A 89 4.06 -21.04 -0.32
N ASN A 90 4.47 -20.29 0.71
CA ASN A 90 4.43 -20.71 2.10
C ASN A 90 4.16 -19.50 3.01
N PRO A 91 3.81 -19.73 4.28
CA PRO A 91 3.54 -18.65 5.23
C PRO A 91 4.72 -17.72 5.49
N GLU A 92 5.96 -18.19 5.40
CA GLU A 92 7.15 -17.35 5.63
C GLU A 92 7.31 -16.33 4.49
N GLU A 93 7.16 -16.74 3.23
CA GLU A 93 7.12 -15.81 2.08
C GLU A 93 5.95 -14.81 2.18
N ALA A 94 4.82 -15.22 2.75
CA ALA A 94 3.69 -14.31 2.95
C ALA A 94 3.97 -13.24 4.03
N LYS A 95 4.77 -13.57 5.06
CA LYS A 95 5.17 -12.61 6.10
C LYS A 95 6.08 -11.52 5.53
N GLU A 96 6.93 -11.83 4.56
CA GLU A 96 7.77 -10.82 3.89
C GLU A 96 6.94 -9.70 3.23
N ASN A 97 5.73 -10.02 2.76
CA ASN A 97 4.80 -9.03 2.23
C ASN A 97 4.13 -8.19 3.33
N MET A 98 4.06 -8.70 4.56
CA MET A 98 3.40 -8.05 5.71
C MET A 98 4.35 -7.07 6.41
N ARG A 99 4.62 -5.94 5.76
CA ARG A 99 5.57 -4.92 6.24
C ARG A 99 4.95 -3.54 6.38
N VAL A 100 5.64 -2.67 7.12
CA VAL A 100 5.39 -1.22 7.17
C VAL A 100 6.67 -0.52 6.74
N GLU A 101 6.58 0.37 5.76
CA GLU A 101 7.73 1.12 5.25
C GLU A 101 7.65 2.60 5.68
N PHE A 102 8.80 3.17 6.02
CA PHE A 102 8.93 4.59 6.27
C PHE A 102 9.57 5.26 5.06
N ARG A 103 8.86 6.23 4.47
CA ARG A 103 9.40 7.05 3.37
C ARG A 103 9.54 8.49 3.86
N ILE A 104 10.79 8.94 3.98
CA ILE A 104 11.10 10.33 4.33
C ILE A 104 11.35 11.08 3.03
N VAL A 105 10.52 12.08 2.75
CA VAL A 105 10.63 12.93 1.56
C VAL A 105 11.01 14.33 2.01
N ARG A 106 12.08 14.87 1.43
CA ARG A 106 12.43 16.27 1.59
C ARG A 106 11.59 17.08 0.62
N VAL A 107 10.82 18.03 1.15
CA VAL A 107 10.13 19.04 0.35
C VAL A 107 10.96 20.30 0.44
N ASP A 108 11.52 20.74 -0.69
CA ASP A 108 12.18 22.04 -0.75
C ASP A 108 11.10 23.13 -0.79
N ALA A 109 11.27 24.19 -0.02
CA ALA A 109 10.22 25.16 0.26
C ALA A 109 9.80 25.99 -0.96
N GLU A 110 10.61 26.06 -2.02
CA GLU A 110 10.46 27.07 -3.06
C GLU A 110 10.98 26.56 -4.41
N ALA A 111 10.06 26.19 -5.30
CA ALA A 111 10.20 26.58 -6.70
C ALA A 111 9.50 27.93 -6.84
N ILE A 112 10.02 28.97 -6.16
CA ILE A 112 9.62 30.35 -6.45
C ILE A 112 9.90 30.54 -7.94
N ALA A 113 8.85 30.67 -8.74
CA ALA A 113 9.03 31.10 -10.10
C ALA A 113 9.30 32.61 -10.07
N PRO A 114 10.21 33.14 -10.89
CA PRO A 114 10.37 34.59 -11.04
C PRO A 114 9.05 35.34 -11.36
N ALA A 115 8.04 34.62 -11.85
CA ALA A 115 6.70 35.12 -12.10
C ALA A 115 5.90 35.50 -10.83
N ASP A 116 6.25 34.98 -9.65
CA ASP A 116 5.59 35.29 -8.38
C ASP A 116 5.98 36.66 -7.81
N PHE A 117 6.94 37.37 -8.44
CA PHE A 117 7.44 38.68 -8.04
C PHE A 117 7.17 39.82 -9.05
N ASN A 118 6.27 39.63 -10.01
CA ASN A 118 5.82 40.76 -10.85
C ASN A 118 4.77 41.58 -10.08
N PHE A 119 5.22 42.67 -9.46
CA PHE A 119 4.39 43.76 -8.93
C PHE A 119 4.14 44.84 -9.99
#